data_AF-A0A951Z413-F1
#
_entry.id   AF-A0A951Z413-F1
#
_cell.length_a   1.000
_cell.length_b   1.000
_cell.length_c   1.000
_cell.angle_alpha   90.00
_cell.angle_beta   90.00
_cell.angle_gamma   90.00
#
_symmetry.space_group_name_H-M   'P 1'
#
loop_
_entity.id
_entity.type
_entity.pdbx_description
1 polymer ?
#
loop_
_entity_poly.entity_id
_entity_poly.type
_entity_poly.pdbx_seq_one_letter_code
_entity_poly.pdbx_strand_id
1 'polypeptide(L)'
;KLDEARGRTGSWINRLSGTHPDPKERASRFLDDPRVVRSVLEFDMGLAFMEARRFLFAAEMFKKASQREPAFKEAWVNAGLASLMDYFDKLPVAIHEKWLRPDFGPAIVDVSLTLNRDPEIRAEDRARYQTALALIAAARKNAAGHERLDDLEGLAWVLDPEGQRINAGVELLTKWRPSEDETRLRKANNIALGLQRLGKNREAAKAIVEATKATDEFNAAVGENLGRLGASTVVGSDAGHAAEMLKTWLELTPSLNQYYGAVKKEYEAVCKSANLQAVAIQPAPAYLCRVVSMMVDGKEVSRFLPIGDLVAAMGKADIRLKFDDRYPNLNEWRWQGGQFTCFSEDPSFVMRLTSYLPGSYVVLRTVDEGTRTDLRITVGMSEDEFGKVLNPKGGLAKPLAKGGQTEDWLYYPGLQLGVLIKDGKVAGITTTPVQDDED
;
A
#
# COMPACT_ATOMS: atom_id res chain seq x y z
N LYS A 1 -27.03 -5.33 -16.87
CA LYS A 1 -25.81 -4.84 -17.57
C LYS A 1 -25.08 -3.72 -16.81
N LEU A 2 -25.75 -2.74 -16.18
CA LEU A 2 -25.11 -1.87 -15.17
C LEU A 2 -25.09 -2.50 -13.75
N ASP A 3 -25.99 -3.43 -13.46
CA ASP A 3 -25.98 -4.22 -12.22
C ASP A 3 -24.98 -5.38 -12.21
N GLU A 4 -24.38 -5.74 -13.35
CA GLU A 4 -23.30 -6.75 -13.43
C GLU A 4 -21.92 -6.12 -13.17
N ALA A 5 -21.80 -4.79 -13.22
CA ALA A 5 -20.58 -4.05 -12.85
C ALA A 5 -20.50 -3.75 -11.34
N ARG A 6 -21.62 -3.89 -10.61
CA ARG A 6 -21.70 -3.69 -9.14
C ARG A 6 -21.12 -4.86 -8.34
N GLY A 7 -20.65 -5.92 -9.00
CA GLY A 7 -20.28 -7.18 -8.35
C GLY A 7 -18.84 -7.31 -7.83
N ARG A 8 -17.90 -6.37 -8.08
CA ARG A 8 -16.48 -6.59 -7.73
C ARG A 8 -15.68 -5.34 -7.30
N THR A 9 -16.35 -4.33 -6.74
CA THR A 9 -15.67 -3.15 -6.18
C THR A 9 -16.15 -2.89 -4.75
N GLY A 10 -15.75 -3.77 -3.84
CA GLY A 10 -15.94 -3.58 -2.41
C GLY A 10 -14.71 -4.00 -1.66
N SER A 11 -14.17 -3.10 -0.82
CA SER A 11 -13.33 -3.50 0.31
C SER A 11 -14.09 -4.55 1.13
N TRP A 12 -13.42 -5.47 1.82
CA TRP A 12 -14.10 -6.46 2.68
C TRP A 12 -15.04 -5.79 3.71
N ILE A 13 -14.72 -4.55 4.09
CA ILE A 13 -15.53 -3.68 4.96
C ILE A 13 -16.85 -3.23 4.32
N ASN A 14 -16.95 -3.18 2.99
CA ASN A 14 -18.14 -2.81 2.23
C ASN A 14 -19.19 -3.94 2.17
N ARG A 15 -18.96 -5.07 2.84
CA ARG A 15 -19.98 -6.13 3.03
C ARG A 15 -20.85 -5.89 4.26
N LEU A 16 -20.94 -4.65 4.75
CA LEU A 16 -21.62 -4.28 5.99
C LEU A 16 -22.77 -3.29 5.74
N SER A 17 -23.70 -3.60 4.84
CA SER A 17 -24.96 -2.86 4.73
C SER A 17 -26.06 -3.51 5.60
N GLY A 18 -26.66 -2.68 6.46
CA GLY A 18 -28.08 -2.60 6.86
C GLY A 18 -28.87 -3.78 7.44
N THR A 19 -28.59 -5.03 7.11
CA THR A 19 -29.41 -6.20 7.56
C THR A 19 -28.58 -7.37 8.06
N HIS A 20 -27.31 -7.13 8.39
CA HIS A 20 -26.43 -8.18 8.87
C HIS A 20 -26.55 -8.38 10.40
N PRO A 21 -26.47 -9.64 10.87
CA PRO A 21 -26.31 -9.98 12.28
C PRO A 21 -25.16 -9.19 12.91
N ASP A 22 -25.20 -8.95 14.23
CA ASP A 22 -24.12 -8.31 15.00
C ASP A 22 -22.74 -8.87 14.58
N PRO A 23 -21.66 -8.07 14.47
CA PRO A 23 -20.29 -8.57 14.39
C PRO A 23 -20.00 -9.85 15.21
N LYS A 24 -20.57 -10.00 16.43
CA LYS A 24 -20.52 -11.24 17.21
C LYS A 24 -21.28 -12.41 16.57
N GLU A 25 -22.46 -12.21 16.02
CA GLU A 25 -23.22 -13.23 15.30
C GLU A 25 -22.58 -13.60 13.95
N ARG A 26 -21.84 -12.67 13.31
CA ARG A 26 -21.04 -12.99 12.12
C ARG A 26 -19.80 -13.77 12.50
N ALA A 27 -19.12 -13.37 13.57
CA ALA A 27 -18.01 -14.12 14.14
C ALA A 27 -18.47 -15.52 14.58
N SER A 28 -19.62 -15.67 15.23
CA SER A 28 -20.14 -16.97 15.65
C SER A 28 -20.54 -17.89 14.48
N ARG A 29 -20.78 -17.35 13.28
CA ARG A 29 -21.01 -18.15 12.06
C ARG A 29 -19.74 -18.79 11.51
N PHE A 30 -18.56 -18.34 11.95
CA PHE A 30 -17.26 -18.93 11.61
C PHE A 30 -16.62 -19.71 12.76
N LEU A 31 -17.28 -19.84 13.92
CA LEU A 31 -16.59 -20.20 15.16
C LEU A 31 -17.36 -21.09 16.13
N ASP A 32 -16.77 -22.23 16.43
CA ASP A 32 -16.70 -22.71 17.80
C ASP A 32 -15.37 -22.32 18.49
N ASP A 33 -14.40 -21.70 17.78
CA ASP A 33 -13.04 -21.41 18.30
C ASP A 33 -12.62 -19.93 18.18
N PRO A 34 -12.71 -19.12 19.26
CA PRO A 34 -12.28 -17.73 19.30
C PRO A 34 -10.87 -17.42 18.74
N ARG A 35 -9.97 -18.41 18.68
CA ARG A 35 -8.63 -18.23 18.08
C ARG A 35 -8.69 -18.02 16.58
N VAL A 36 -9.56 -18.77 15.87
CA VAL A 36 -9.69 -18.69 14.41
C VAL A 36 -10.18 -17.31 13.98
N VAL A 37 -11.21 -16.77 14.65
CA VAL A 37 -11.71 -15.42 14.29
C VAL A 37 -10.72 -14.34 14.63
N ARG A 38 -9.98 -14.48 15.73
CA ARG A 38 -8.91 -13.52 16.00
C ARG A 38 -7.82 -13.57 14.92
N SER A 39 -7.54 -14.74 14.35
CA SER A 39 -6.61 -14.88 13.24
C SER A 39 -7.13 -14.21 11.97
N VAL A 40 -8.41 -14.42 11.62
CA VAL A 40 -9.06 -13.74 10.49
C VAL A 40 -9.03 -12.22 10.65
N LEU A 41 -9.36 -11.71 11.84
CA LEU A 41 -9.31 -10.28 12.10
C LEU A 41 -7.89 -9.69 11.98
N GLU A 42 -6.88 -10.40 12.51
CA GLU A 42 -5.48 -10.02 12.35
C GLU A 42 -5.08 -10.04 10.85
N PHE A 43 -5.55 -11.01 10.08
CA PHE A 43 -5.32 -11.06 8.64
C PHE A 43 -5.95 -9.86 7.91
N ASP A 44 -7.20 -9.52 8.23
CA ASP A 44 -7.91 -8.39 7.63
C ASP A 44 -7.26 -7.05 7.98
N MET A 45 -6.76 -6.90 9.20
CA MET A 45 -5.94 -5.76 9.59
C MET A 45 -4.64 -5.70 8.78
N GLY A 46 -4.00 -6.84 8.53
CA GLY A 46 -2.85 -6.95 7.63
C GLY A 46 -3.16 -6.40 6.25
N LEU A 47 -4.30 -6.78 5.65
CA LEU A 47 -4.75 -6.26 4.37
C LEU A 47 -4.99 -4.74 4.40
N ALA A 48 -5.62 -4.21 5.45
CA ALA A 48 -5.82 -2.77 5.60
C ALA A 48 -4.49 -2.00 5.71
N PHE A 49 -3.48 -2.58 6.35
CA PHE A 49 -2.13 -2.02 6.38
C PHE A 49 -1.42 -2.10 5.02
N MET A 50 -1.64 -3.16 4.24
CA MET A 50 -1.15 -3.25 2.85
C MET A 50 -1.75 -2.12 2.01
N GLU A 51 -3.08 -1.93 2.06
CA GLU A 51 -3.79 -0.84 1.37
C GLU A 51 -3.23 0.55 1.68
N ALA A 52 -2.74 0.73 2.91
CA ALA A 52 -2.16 1.98 3.39
C ALA A 52 -0.63 2.06 3.24
N ARG A 53 0.01 1.12 2.53
CA ARG A 53 1.47 1.06 2.30
C ARG A 53 2.27 1.00 3.61
N ARG A 54 1.73 0.28 4.60
CA ARG A 54 2.29 0.09 5.95
C ARG A 54 2.81 -1.33 6.13
N PHE A 55 3.76 -1.72 5.28
CA PHE A 55 4.19 -3.11 5.12
C PHE A 55 4.77 -3.75 6.39
N LEU A 56 5.52 -3.01 7.21
CA LEU A 56 5.97 -3.52 8.51
C LEU A 56 4.80 -3.94 9.41
N PHE A 57 3.78 -3.08 9.56
CA PHE A 57 2.60 -3.41 10.35
C PHE A 57 1.78 -4.53 9.72
N ALA A 58 1.66 -4.55 8.39
CA ALA A 58 1.00 -5.64 7.67
C ALA A 58 1.68 -6.99 7.95
N ALA A 59 3.00 -7.05 7.82
CA ALA A 59 3.79 -8.26 8.08
C ALA A 59 3.62 -8.77 9.51
N GLU A 60 3.59 -7.85 10.50
CA GLU A 60 3.32 -8.22 11.89
C GLU A 60 1.92 -8.80 12.09
N MET A 61 0.90 -8.21 11.46
CA MET A 61 -0.48 -8.70 11.60
C MET A 61 -0.66 -10.07 10.94
N PHE A 62 -0.12 -10.27 9.73
CA PHE A 62 -0.13 -11.58 9.08
C PHE A 62 0.63 -12.64 9.87
N LYS A 63 1.76 -12.27 10.49
CA LYS A 63 2.51 -13.17 11.37
C LYS A 63 1.71 -13.55 12.61
N LYS A 64 0.99 -12.61 13.24
CA LYS A 64 0.11 -12.91 14.37
C LYS A 64 -1.02 -13.86 13.95
N ALA A 65 -1.65 -13.60 12.79
CA ALA A 65 -2.67 -14.46 12.22
C ALA A 65 -2.17 -15.89 11.98
N SER A 66 -0.99 -16.03 11.36
CA SER A 66 -0.41 -17.34 11.03
C SER A 66 0.06 -18.13 12.26
N GLN A 67 0.50 -17.45 13.31
CA GLN A 67 0.85 -18.09 14.59
C GLN A 67 -0.39 -18.59 15.34
N ARG A 68 -1.52 -17.90 15.17
CA ARG A 68 -2.76 -18.21 15.86
C ARG A 68 -3.55 -19.31 15.18
N GLU A 69 -3.57 -19.30 13.85
CA GLU A 69 -4.13 -20.37 13.02
C GLU A 69 -3.08 -20.84 12.01
N PRO A 70 -2.24 -21.83 12.38
CA PRO A 70 -1.19 -22.33 11.51
C PRO A 70 -1.68 -22.92 10.18
N ALA A 71 -2.95 -23.36 10.08
CA ALA A 71 -3.52 -23.85 8.83
C ALA A 71 -3.91 -22.72 7.86
N PHE A 72 -3.89 -21.46 8.29
CA PHE A 72 -4.19 -20.30 7.44
C PHE A 72 -2.98 -19.97 6.55
N LYS A 73 -2.87 -20.69 5.44
CA LYS A 73 -1.70 -20.65 4.53
C LYS A 73 -1.44 -19.26 3.96
N GLU A 74 -2.51 -18.53 3.65
CA GLU A 74 -2.48 -17.17 3.12
C GLU A 74 -1.79 -16.22 4.09
N ALA A 75 -1.99 -16.37 5.40
CA ALA A 75 -1.35 -15.55 6.42
C ALA A 75 0.17 -15.74 6.43
N TRP A 76 0.66 -16.97 6.25
CA TRP A 76 2.10 -17.24 6.13
C TRP A 76 2.71 -16.57 4.89
N VAL A 77 2.06 -16.74 3.73
CA VAL A 77 2.53 -16.18 2.46
C VAL A 77 2.52 -14.65 2.51
N ASN A 78 1.45 -14.05 3.03
CA ASN A 78 1.32 -12.59 3.12
C ASN A 78 2.27 -11.98 4.14
N ALA A 79 2.64 -12.68 5.22
CA ALA A 79 3.70 -12.21 6.12
C ALA A 79 5.06 -12.10 5.40
N GLY A 80 5.41 -13.11 4.59
CA GLY A 80 6.63 -13.08 3.77
C GLY A 80 6.60 -11.98 2.70
N LEU A 81 5.47 -11.86 1.99
CA LEU A 81 5.25 -10.84 0.96
C LEU A 81 5.36 -9.42 1.53
N ALA A 82 4.59 -9.11 2.58
CA ALA A 82 4.61 -7.80 3.23
C ALA A 82 6.00 -7.46 3.77
N SER A 83 6.71 -8.43 4.37
CA SER A 83 8.08 -8.18 4.84
C SER A 83 9.07 -7.93 3.70
N LEU A 84 8.90 -8.56 2.53
CA LEU A 84 9.74 -8.31 1.36
C LEU A 84 9.44 -6.94 0.75
N MET A 85 8.17 -6.55 0.71
CA MET A 85 7.75 -5.19 0.32
C MET A 85 8.32 -4.15 1.29
N ASP A 86 8.30 -4.39 2.60
CA ASP A 86 8.90 -3.48 3.59
C ASP A 86 10.42 -3.31 3.40
N TYR A 87 11.12 -4.40 3.09
CA TYR A 87 12.54 -4.35 2.74
C TYR A 87 12.76 -3.48 1.50
N PHE A 88 12.06 -3.79 0.40
CA PHE A 88 12.21 -3.07 -0.86
C PHE A 88 11.82 -1.60 -0.69
N ASP A 89 10.74 -1.30 0.03
CA ASP A 89 10.24 0.05 0.34
C ASP A 89 11.29 0.95 1.02
N LYS A 90 12.12 0.32 1.85
CA LYS A 90 13.11 0.99 2.67
C LYS A 90 14.48 1.09 2.01
N LEU A 91 14.67 0.55 0.80
CA LEU A 91 15.94 0.67 0.11
C LEU A 91 16.26 2.14 -0.25
N PRO A 92 17.55 2.45 -0.47
CA PRO A 92 17.96 3.75 -0.99
C PRO A 92 17.30 4.14 -2.30
N VAL A 93 16.99 5.42 -2.44
CA VAL A 93 16.49 6.06 -3.68
C VAL A 93 17.34 5.67 -4.91
N ALA A 94 18.67 5.66 -4.77
CA ALA A 94 19.61 5.28 -5.81
C ALA A 94 19.45 3.82 -6.27
N ILE A 95 19.06 2.91 -5.37
CA ILE A 95 18.78 1.52 -5.71
C ILE A 95 17.49 1.42 -6.52
N HIS A 96 16.44 2.14 -6.15
CA HIS A 96 15.20 2.18 -6.93
C HIS A 96 15.38 2.80 -8.32
N GLU A 97 16.32 3.74 -8.49
CA GLU A 97 16.69 4.29 -9.80
C GLU A 97 17.49 3.30 -10.64
N LYS A 98 18.35 2.51 -9.99
CA LYS A 98 19.21 1.52 -10.64
C LYS A 98 18.48 0.23 -11.01
N TRP A 99 17.57 -0.24 -10.17
CA TRP A 99 16.84 -1.51 -10.35
C TRP A 99 15.48 -1.23 -10.98
N LEU A 100 15.07 -2.10 -11.91
CA LEU A 100 13.69 -2.11 -12.36
C LEU A 100 12.72 -2.33 -11.18
N ARG A 101 11.48 -1.91 -11.38
CA ARG A 101 10.42 -2.04 -10.38
C ARG A 101 9.93 -3.48 -10.30
N PRO A 102 10.01 -4.16 -9.15
CA PRO A 102 9.40 -5.47 -8.98
C PRO A 102 7.88 -5.37 -9.08
N ASP A 103 7.24 -6.49 -9.40
CA ASP A 103 5.80 -6.66 -9.30
C ASP A 103 5.51 -7.70 -8.22
N PHE A 104 4.93 -7.24 -7.10
CA PHE A 104 4.60 -8.08 -5.96
C PHE A 104 3.27 -8.85 -6.12
N GLY A 105 2.51 -8.63 -7.19
CA GLY A 105 1.19 -9.21 -7.48
C GLY A 105 0.03 -8.42 -6.88
N PRO A 106 -1.18 -9.02 -6.80
CA PRO A 106 -2.35 -8.36 -6.20
C PRO A 106 -2.10 -8.18 -4.69
N ALA A 107 -1.44 -7.09 -4.39
CA ALA A 107 -1.30 -6.42 -3.12
C ALA A 107 -1.51 -4.95 -3.45
N ILE A 108 -2.36 -4.29 -2.67
CA ILE A 108 -2.76 -2.91 -2.92
C ILE A 108 -1.55 -2.03 -2.61
N VAL A 109 -0.93 -1.50 -3.68
CA VAL A 109 0.06 -0.42 -3.81
C VAL A 109 1.48 -0.57 -3.20
N ASP A 110 2.53 -0.32 -4.02
CA ASP A 110 4.00 -0.27 -3.82
C ASP A 110 4.53 0.95 -3.01
N VAL A 111 5.71 1.52 -3.33
CA VAL A 111 6.76 1.90 -2.38
C VAL A 111 6.96 3.42 -2.20
N SER A 112 6.87 3.90 -0.96
CA SER A 112 6.98 5.30 -0.57
C SER A 112 8.42 5.62 -0.23
N LEU A 113 9.10 6.32 -1.13
CA LEU A 113 10.53 6.58 -0.96
C LEU A 113 10.77 7.88 -0.21
N THR A 114 11.31 7.77 1.00
CA THR A 114 11.80 8.93 1.74
C THR A 114 13.05 9.49 1.04
N LEU A 115 12.96 10.73 0.55
CA LEU A 115 13.94 11.40 -0.32
C LEU A 115 15.35 11.66 0.26
N ASN A 116 15.69 11.18 1.46
CA ASN A 116 16.94 11.53 2.15
C ASN A 116 17.71 10.31 2.70
N ARG A 117 17.64 9.15 2.05
CA ARG A 117 18.46 8.00 2.45
C ARG A 117 19.79 7.98 1.69
N ASP A 118 20.83 7.59 2.42
CA ASP A 118 22.15 7.23 1.91
C ASP A 118 22.04 6.36 0.66
N PRO A 119 22.83 6.62 -0.40
CA PRO A 119 22.75 5.88 -1.66
C PRO A 119 23.06 4.37 -1.54
N GLU A 120 23.70 3.92 -0.47
CA GLU A 120 24.17 2.55 -0.33
C GLU A 120 23.26 1.68 0.56
N ILE A 121 23.21 0.37 0.25
CA ILE A 121 22.49 -0.62 1.06
C ILE A 121 23.23 -0.83 2.38
N ARG A 122 22.55 -0.56 3.50
CA ARG A 122 23.13 -0.62 4.85
C ARG A 122 22.92 -1.98 5.52
N ALA A 123 23.55 -2.16 6.68
CA ALA A 123 23.37 -3.34 7.52
C ALA A 123 21.91 -3.54 7.94
N GLU A 124 21.18 -2.45 8.18
CA GLU A 124 19.75 -2.48 8.53
C GLU A 124 18.88 -3.00 7.37
N ASP A 125 19.21 -2.64 6.13
CA ASP A 125 18.49 -3.12 4.94
C ASP A 125 18.75 -4.61 4.72
N ARG A 126 20.02 -5.04 4.89
CA ARG A 126 20.37 -6.46 4.93
C ARG A 126 19.59 -7.20 6.03
N ALA A 127 19.45 -6.63 7.22
CA ALA A 127 18.70 -7.24 8.31
C ALA A 127 17.20 -7.38 7.98
N ARG A 128 16.58 -6.37 7.35
CA ARG A 128 15.20 -6.45 6.85
C ARG A 128 15.04 -7.54 5.80
N TYR A 129 15.98 -7.62 4.86
CA TYR A 129 15.99 -8.68 3.85
C TYR A 129 16.10 -10.08 4.48
N GLN A 130 16.97 -10.27 5.48
CA GLN A 130 17.06 -11.56 6.19
C GLN A 130 15.77 -11.89 6.94
N THR A 131 15.07 -10.91 7.48
CA THR A 131 13.75 -11.10 8.10
C THR A 131 12.72 -11.55 7.07
N ALA A 132 12.70 -10.93 5.88
CA ALA A 132 11.83 -11.34 4.79
C ALA A 132 12.12 -12.80 4.36
N LEU A 133 13.40 -13.17 4.19
CA LEU A 133 13.78 -14.55 3.85
C LEU A 133 13.37 -15.56 4.92
N ALA A 134 13.49 -15.22 6.20
CA ALA A 134 13.06 -16.09 7.28
C ALA A 134 11.54 -16.33 7.25
N LEU A 135 10.75 -15.29 6.97
CA LEU A 135 9.30 -15.41 6.83
C LEU A 135 8.89 -16.19 5.57
N ILE A 136 9.58 -15.99 4.46
CA ILE A 136 9.37 -16.77 3.22
C ILE A 136 9.72 -18.25 3.45
N ALA A 137 10.81 -18.55 4.16
CA ALA A 137 11.16 -19.92 4.52
C ALA A 137 10.11 -20.55 5.45
N ALA A 138 9.56 -19.77 6.40
CA ALA A 138 8.44 -20.22 7.23
C ALA A 138 7.18 -20.48 6.39
N ALA A 139 6.88 -19.65 5.39
CA ALA A 139 5.78 -19.88 4.46
C ALA A 139 5.99 -21.13 3.61
N ARG A 140 7.20 -21.35 3.09
CA ARG A 140 7.56 -22.57 2.34
C ARG A 140 7.33 -23.84 3.17
N LYS A 141 7.62 -23.78 4.47
CA LYS A 141 7.39 -24.90 5.42
C LYS A 141 5.91 -25.11 5.75
N ASN A 142 5.18 -24.04 6.10
CA ASN A 142 3.84 -24.15 6.69
C ASN A 142 2.69 -24.00 5.68
N ALA A 143 2.96 -23.40 4.52
CA ALA A 143 2.01 -23.23 3.42
C ALA A 143 2.42 -24.07 2.19
N ALA A 144 3.02 -25.24 2.40
CA ALA A 144 3.49 -26.11 1.33
C ALA A 144 2.38 -26.36 0.27
N GLY A 145 2.77 -26.26 -1.00
CA GLY A 145 1.88 -26.38 -2.16
C GLY A 145 1.13 -25.09 -2.54
N HIS A 146 1.29 -23.99 -1.78
CA HIS A 146 0.68 -22.71 -2.16
C HIS A 146 1.34 -22.14 -3.43
N GLU A 147 0.53 -21.76 -4.42
CA GLU A 147 0.94 -21.42 -5.79
C GLU A 147 1.90 -20.22 -5.88
N ARG A 148 1.82 -19.31 -4.92
CA ARG A 148 2.63 -18.08 -4.84
C ARG A 148 4.04 -18.27 -4.28
N LEU A 149 4.38 -19.45 -3.76
CA LEU A 149 5.66 -19.62 -3.05
C LEU A 149 6.87 -19.52 -3.99
N ASP A 150 6.80 -20.09 -5.19
CA ASP A 150 7.90 -20.04 -6.17
C ASP A 150 8.10 -18.62 -6.73
N ASP A 151 7.00 -17.92 -6.99
CA ASP A 151 6.98 -16.51 -7.37
C ASP A 151 7.64 -15.64 -6.29
N LEU A 152 7.18 -15.77 -5.04
CA LEU A 152 7.67 -14.99 -3.91
C LEU A 152 9.15 -15.25 -3.60
N GLU A 153 9.59 -16.51 -3.59
CA GLU A 153 10.98 -16.86 -3.35
C GLU A 153 11.89 -16.44 -4.51
N GLY A 154 11.44 -16.65 -5.75
CA GLY A 154 12.16 -16.22 -6.94
C GLY A 154 12.36 -14.71 -6.97
N LEU A 155 11.32 -13.94 -6.66
CA LEU A 155 11.39 -12.49 -6.53
C LEU A 155 12.34 -12.06 -5.40
N ALA A 156 12.26 -12.69 -4.22
CA ALA A 156 13.17 -12.37 -3.11
C ALA A 156 14.65 -12.55 -3.52
N TRP A 157 14.96 -13.63 -4.25
CA TRP A 157 16.31 -13.88 -4.76
C TRP A 157 16.73 -12.91 -5.87
N VAL A 158 15.80 -12.48 -6.71
CA VAL A 158 16.02 -11.40 -7.68
C VAL A 158 16.26 -10.06 -6.98
N LEU A 159 15.78 -9.87 -5.75
CA LEU A 159 15.99 -8.66 -4.93
C LEU A 159 17.17 -8.77 -3.94
N ASP A 160 17.99 -9.82 -4.06
CA ASP A 160 19.14 -10.08 -3.20
C ASP A 160 20.13 -8.89 -3.22
N PRO A 161 20.42 -8.24 -2.09
CA PRO A 161 21.23 -7.02 -2.05
C PRO A 161 22.66 -7.26 -2.55
N GLU A 162 23.21 -8.45 -2.26
CA GLU A 162 24.55 -8.87 -2.67
C GLU A 162 24.59 -9.44 -4.11
N GLY A 163 23.43 -9.64 -4.73
CA GLY A 163 23.30 -10.11 -6.10
C GLY A 163 23.73 -11.56 -6.36
N GLN A 164 24.01 -12.33 -5.30
CA GLN A 164 24.54 -13.69 -5.42
C GLN A 164 23.48 -14.68 -5.91
N ARG A 165 22.20 -14.41 -5.64
CA ARG A 165 21.08 -15.31 -5.98
C ARG A 165 20.27 -14.90 -7.20
N ILE A 166 20.64 -13.85 -7.91
CA ILE A 166 19.83 -13.33 -9.03
C ILE A 166 19.60 -14.39 -10.11
N ASN A 167 20.64 -15.13 -10.52
CA ASN A 167 20.52 -16.21 -11.52
C ASN A 167 19.55 -17.30 -11.07
N ALA A 168 19.67 -17.75 -9.81
CA ALA A 168 18.76 -18.76 -9.25
C ALA A 168 17.32 -18.24 -9.14
N GLY A 169 17.14 -16.96 -8.81
CA GLY A 169 15.83 -16.31 -8.78
C GLY A 169 15.17 -16.26 -10.16
N VAL A 170 15.91 -15.85 -11.18
CA VAL A 170 15.45 -15.86 -12.58
C VAL A 170 15.09 -17.28 -13.03
N GLU A 171 15.89 -18.29 -12.68
CA GLU A 171 15.62 -19.68 -13.00
C GLU A 171 14.33 -20.20 -12.34
N LEU A 172 14.13 -19.87 -11.06
CA LEU A 172 12.93 -20.26 -10.30
C LEU A 172 11.67 -19.61 -10.91
N LEU A 173 11.71 -18.30 -11.17
CA LEU A 173 10.61 -17.59 -11.84
C LEU A 173 10.36 -18.16 -13.24
N THR A 174 11.41 -18.53 -13.97
CA THR A 174 11.29 -19.14 -15.30
C THR A 174 10.54 -20.46 -15.22
N LYS A 175 10.75 -21.28 -14.18
CA LYS A 175 10.09 -22.57 -13.94
C LYS A 175 8.64 -22.43 -13.47
N TRP A 176 8.30 -21.34 -12.76
CA TRP A 176 6.92 -21.06 -12.36
C TRP A 176 5.99 -20.96 -13.57
N ARG A 177 4.76 -21.51 -13.50
CA ARG A 177 3.82 -21.62 -14.62
C ARG A 177 2.46 -21.03 -14.22
N PRO A 178 2.30 -19.69 -14.27
CA PRO A 178 1.02 -19.05 -13.98
C PRO A 178 -0.04 -19.35 -15.05
N SER A 179 -1.30 -19.48 -14.64
CA SER A 179 -2.46 -19.73 -15.50
C SER A 179 -3.17 -18.46 -15.96
N GLU A 180 -3.06 -17.36 -15.21
CA GLU A 180 -3.75 -16.09 -15.49
C GLU A 180 -2.84 -15.07 -16.16
N ASP A 181 -3.42 -14.13 -16.90
CA ASP A 181 -2.66 -13.11 -17.63
C ASP A 181 -1.92 -12.15 -16.70
N GLU A 182 -2.59 -11.64 -15.65
CA GLU A 182 -1.95 -10.75 -14.66
C GLU A 182 -0.70 -11.41 -14.04
N THR A 183 -0.81 -12.70 -13.71
CA THR A 183 0.30 -13.46 -13.11
C THR A 183 1.40 -13.81 -14.14
N ARG A 184 1.07 -13.96 -15.43
CA ARG A 184 2.05 -14.03 -16.53
C ARG A 184 2.83 -12.73 -16.71
N LEU A 185 2.14 -11.59 -16.69
CA LEU A 185 2.76 -10.27 -16.78
C LEU A 185 3.69 -10.02 -15.59
N ARG A 186 3.25 -10.34 -14.37
CA ARG A 186 4.09 -10.29 -13.16
C ARG A 186 5.35 -11.12 -13.29
N LYS A 187 5.20 -12.38 -13.72
CA LYS A 187 6.33 -13.29 -13.95
C LYS A 187 7.34 -12.64 -14.91
N ALA A 188 6.86 -12.14 -16.05
CA ALA A 188 7.71 -11.52 -17.05
C ALA A 188 8.43 -10.28 -16.52
N ASN A 189 7.73 -9.43 -15.77
CA ASN A 189 8.30 -8.26 -15.12
C ASN A 189 9.43 -8.62 -14.15
N ASN A 190 9.20 -9.61 -13.27
CA ASN A 190 10.18 -10.01 -12.26
C ASN A 190 11.39 -10.74 -12.89
N ILE A 191 11.19 -11.49 -13.97
CA ILE A 191 12.29 -12.02 -14.79
C ILE A 191 13.08 -10.87 -15.43
N ALA A 192 12.41 -9.87 -16.00
CA ALA A 192 13.06 -8.73 -16.62
C ALA A 192 13.90 -7.92 -15.63
N LEU A 193 13.41 -7.73 -14.39
CA LEU A 193 14.20 -7.17 -13.30
C LEU A 193 15.49 -7.98 -13.05
N GLY A 194 15.38 -9.30 -12.90
CA GLY A 194 16.56 -10.15 -12.70
C GLY A 194 17.55 -10.09 -13.87
N LEU A 195 17.06 -10.13 -15.11
CA LEU A 195 17.87 -10.00 -16.32
C LEU A 195 18.55 -8.63 -16.41
N GLN A 196 17.85 -7.55 -16.08
CA GLN A 196 18.44 -6.20 -16.03
C GLN A 196 19.55 -6.11 -14.99
N ARG A 197 19.35 -6.69 -13.79
CA ARG A 197 20.39 -6.74 -12.76
C ARG A 197 21.62 -7.57 -13.19
N LEU A 198 21.45 -8.51 -14.11
CA LEU A 198 22.54 -9.28 -14.74
C LEU A 198 23.16 -8.58 -15.97
N GLY A 199 22.75 -7.35 -16.28
CA GLY A 199 23.23 -6.57 -17.43
C GLY A 199 22.61 -6.97 -18.78
N LYS A 200 21.54 -7.78 -18.77
CA LYS A 200 20.90 -8.35 -19.96
C LYS A 200 19.67 -7.55 -20.39
N ASN A 201 19.82 -6.24 -20.58
CA ASN A 201 18.70 -5.32 -20.84
C ASN A 201 17.85 -5.68 -22.08
N ARG A 202 18.47 -6.19 -23.15
CA ARG A 202 17.72 -6.65 -24.34
C ARG A 202 16.87 -7.88 -24.07
N GLU A 203 17.38 -8.84 -23.30
CA GLU A 203 16.61 -10.02 -22.89
C GLU A 203 15.47 -9.62 -21.94
N ALA A 204 15.72 -8.66 -21.05
CA ALA A 204 14.70 -8.09 -20.16
C ALA A 204 13.55 -7.44 -20.94
N ALA A 205 13.87 -6.58 -21.91
CA ALA A 205 12.87 -5.90 -22.74
C ALA A 205 12.05 -6.91 -23.56
N LYS A 206 12.73 -7.91 -24.15
CA LYS A 206 12.06 -9.00 -24.89
C LYS A 206 11.11 -9.80 -23.99
N ALA A 207 11.52 -10.14 -22.77
CA ALA A 207 10.67 -10.89 -21.84
C ALA A 207 9.36 -10.14 -21.53
N ILE A 208 9.44 -8.83 -21.34
CA ILE A 208 8.28 -7.96 -21.14
C ILE A 208 7.39 -7.93 -22.39
N VAL A 209 7.95 -7.57 -23.54
CA VAL A 209 7.18 -7.37 -24.78
C VAL A 209 6.52 -8.66 -25.27
N GLU A 210 7.17 -9.81 -25.12
CA GLU A 210 6.56 -11.08 -25.51
C GLU A 210 5.39 -11.47 -24.60
N ALA A 211 5.45 -11.14 -23.31
CA ALA A 211 4.37 -11.44 -22.37
C ALA A 211 3.12 -10.60 -22.65
N THR A 212 3.29 -9.36 -23.09
CA THR A 212 2.17 -8.44 -23.36
C THR A 212 1.49 -8.71 -24.69
N LYS A 213 2.18 -9.32 -25.67
CA LYS A 213 1.54 -9.76 -26.93
C LYS A 213 0.47 -10.84 -26.72
N ALA A 214 0.49 -11.53 -25.58
CA ALA A 214 -0.40 -12.64 -25.28
C ALA A 214 -1.69 -12.22 -24.55
N THR A 215 -1.85 -10.94 -24.20
CA THR A 215 -2.97 -10.46 -23.38
C THR A 215 -3.25 -8.97 -23.62
N ASP A 216 -4.50 -8.56 -23.40
CA ASP A 216 -4.89 -7.14 -23.37
C ASP A 216 -4.80 -6.55 -21.95
N GLU A 217 -4.45 -7.36 -20.94
CA GLU A 217 -4.27 -6.89 -19.56
C GLU A 217 -3.09 -5.92 -19.46
N PHE A 218 -3.26 -4.86 -18.66
CA PHE A 218 -2.22 -3.87 -18.43
C PHE A 218 -1.59 -4.03 -17.05
N ASN A 219 -0.26 -3.95 -17.00
CA ASN A 219 0.51 -3.95 -15.77
C ASN A 219 1.41 -2.72 -15.71
N ALA A 220 1.26 -1.93 -14.65
CA ALA A 220 1.98 -0.66 -14.51
C ALA A 220 3.50 -0.84 -14.36
N ALA A 221 3.95 -1.88 -13.64
CA ALA A 221 5.37 -2.17 -13.49
C ALA A 221 6.01 -2.56 -14.84
N VAL A 222 5.28 -3.33 -15.65
CA VAL A 222 5.70 -3.70 -17.01
C VAL A 222 5.89 -2.46 -17.88
N GLY A 223 4.92 -1.54 -17.91
CA GLY A 223 5.01 -0.30 -18.69
C GLY A 223 6.15 0.62 -18.23
N GLU A 224 6.28 0.81 -16.91
CA GLU A 224 7.35 1.62 -16.32
C GLU A 224 8.73 1.05 -16.68
N ASN A 225 8.90 -0.27 -16.49
CA ASN A 225 10.18 -0.93 -16.69
C ASN A 225 10.60 -0.98 -18.16
N LEU A 226 9.65 -1.15 -19.07
CA LEU A 226 9.93 -1.03 -20.50
C LEU A 226 10.48 0.36 -20.85
N GLY A 227 9.86 1.41 -20.32
CA GLY A 227 10.31 2.79 -20.53
C GLY A 227 11.66 3.09 -19.86
N ARG A 228 12.00 2.38 -18.78
CA ARG A 228 13.30 2.51 -18.11
C ARG A 228 14.43 1.71 -18.78
N LEU A 229 14.11 0.64 -19.50
CA LEU A 229 15.09 -0.15 -20.27
C LEU A 229 15.60 0.57 -21.53
N GLY A 230 14.77 1.43 -22.12
CA GLY A 230 15.15 2.39 -23.17
C GLY A 230 15.04 1.87 -24.62
N ALA A 231 14.95 2.78 -25.59
CA ALA A 231 14.47 2.53 -26.97
C ALA A 231 15.33 1.53 -27.70
N SER A 232 16.64 1.66 -27.49
CA SER A 232 17.64 0.80 -28.11
C SER A 232 17.51 -0.69 -27.73
N THR A 233 16.71 -1.00 -26.71
CA THR A 233 16.43 -2.38 -26.28
C THR A 233 15.24 -3.01 -27.00
N VAL A 234 14.37 -2.21 -27.61
CA VAL A 234 13.22 -2.68 -28.41
C VAL A 234 13.45 -2.30 -29.88
N VAL A 235 13.64 -3.29 -30.74
CA VAL A 235 13.98 -3.06 -32.15
C VAL A 235 13.09 -3.88 -33.07
N GLY A 236 12.93 -3.42 -34.31
CA GLY A 236 12.25 -4.17 -35.36
C GLY A 236 10.73 -4.26 -35.14
N SER A 237 10.16 -5.45 -35.34
CA SER A 237 8.72 -5.72 -35.31
C SER A 237 8.04 -5.38 -33.97
N ASP A 238 8.83 -5.28 -32.90
CA ASP A 238 8.34 -5.13 -31.53
C ASP A 238 8.12 -3.66 -31.13
N ALA A 239 8.68 -2.72 -31.91
CA ALA A 239 8.68 -1.31 -31.57
C ALA A 239 7.26 -0.69 -31.55
N GLY A 240 6.36 -1.14 -32.44
CA GLY A 240 4.98 -0.66 -32.44
C GLY A 240 4.20 -1.04 -31.18
N HIS A 241 4.32 -2.31 -30.77
CA HIS A 241 3.67 -2.79 -29.55
C HIS A 241 4.25 -2.13 -28.30
N ALA A 242 5.57 -1.97 -28.23
CA ALA A 242 6.20 -1.22 -27.14
C ALA A 242 5.73 0.24 -27.07
N ALA A 243 5.59 0.92 -28.21
CA ALA A 243 5.06 2.29 -28.24
C ALA A 243 3.63 2.35 -27.67
N GLU A 244 2.78 1.37 -27.98
CA GLU A 244 1.43 1.24 -27.41
C GLU A 244 1.46 1.05 -25.89
N MET A 245 2.30 0.16 -25.38
CA MET A 245 2.43 -0.07 -23.94
C MET A 245 2.90 1.17 -23.18
N LEU A 246 3.91 1.87 -23.71
CA LEU A 246 4.43 3.10 -23.11
C LEU A 246 3.38 4.21 -23.12
N LYS A 247 2.62 4.33 -24.23
CA LYS A 247 1.48 5.24 -24.31
C LYS A 247 0.43 4.93 -23.24
N THR A 248 0.00 3.67 -23.13
CA THR A 248 -0.98 3.24 -22.13
C THR A 248 -0.50 3.56 -20.72
N TRP A 249 0.78 3.30 -20.41
CA TRP A 249 1.35 3.66 -19.11
C TRP A 249 1.29 5.17 -18.86
N LEU A 250 1.64 6.00 -19.85
CA LEU A 250 1.62 7.46 -19.73
C LEU A 250 0.20 8.04 -19.60
N GLU A 251 -0.83 7.36 -20.11
CA GLU A 251 -2.24 7.74 -19.96
C GLU A 251 -2.79 7.37 -18.58
N LEU A 252 -2.33 6.24 -18.02
CA LEU A 252 -2.81 5.72 -16.73
C LEU A 252 -2.00 6.21 -15.51
N THR A 253 -0.84 6.83 -15.75
CA THR A 253 0.07 7.26 -14.68
C THR A 253 0.01 8.78 -14.48
N PRO A 254 -0.02 9.30 -13.24
CA PRO A 254 0.08 10.73 -12.99
C PRO A 254 1.46 11.27 -13.32
N SER A 255 1.52 12.54 -13.75
CA SER A 255 2.80 13.20 -14.05
C SER A 255 3.70 13.43 -12.84
N LEU A 256 3.18 13.21 -11.62
CA LEU A 256 3.93 13.24 -10.37
C LEU A 256 4.80 11.98 -10.19
N ASN A 257 4.52 10.90 -10.92
CA ASN A 257 5.38 9.74 -10.96
C ASN A 257 6.76 10.17 -11.46
N GLN A 258 7.80 9.83 -10.69
CA GLN A 258 9.15 10.29 -10.95
C GLN A 258 9.72 9.86 -12.31
N TYR A 259 9.22 8.76 -12.88
CA TYR A 259 9.68 8.23 -14.14
C TYR A 259 8.85 8.71 -15.32
N TYR A 260 7.79 9.49 -15.07
CA TYR A 260 6.88 9.96 -16.13
C TYR A 260 7.63 10.64 -17.27
N GLY A 261 8.53 11.57 -16.95
CA GLY A 261 9.33 12.27 -17.95
C GLY A 261 10.29 11.35 -18.71
N ALA A 262 10.90 10.37 -18.03
CA ALA A 262 11.81 9.41 -18.65
C ALA A 262 11.06 8.47 -19.60
N VAL A 263 9.93 7.92 -19.16
CA VAL A 263 9.07 7.03 -19.97
C VAL A 263 8.48 7.79 -21.16
N LYS A 264 8.10 9.07 -21.00
CA LYS A 264 7.61 9.91 -22.09
C LYS A 264 8.67 10.13 -23.17
N LYS A 265 9.88 10.50 -22.77
CA LYS A 265 11.02 10.64 -23.68
C LYS A 265 11.28 9.33 -24.44
N GLU A 266 11.10 8.21 -23.74
CA GLU A 266 11.30 6.89 -24.31
C GLU A 266 10.22 6.54 -25.34
N TYR A 267 8.95 6.75 -25.01
CA TYR A 267 7.83 6.63 -25.94
C TYR A 267 8.06 7.40 -27.26
N GLU A 268 8.49 8.67 -27.15
CA GLU A 268 8.80 9.51 -28.31
C GLU A 268 9.97 8.94 -29.14
N ALA A 269 10.98 8.36 -28.49
CA ALA A 269 12.11 7.73 -29.16
C ALA A 269 11.72 6.44 -29.89
N VAL A 270 10.91 5.57 -29.25
CA VAL A 270 10.38 4.35 -29.88
C VAL A 270 9.53 4.72 -31.09
N CYS A 271 8.58 5.67 -30.94
CA CYS A 271 7.74 6.13 -32.05
C CYS A 271 8.59 6.62 -33.23
N LYS A 272 9.59 7.47 -32.97
CA LYS A 272 10.51 7.95 -34.00
C LYS A 272 11.25 6.80 -34.69
N SER A 273 11.76 5.83 -33.94
CA SER A 273 12.51 4.70 -34.50
C SER A 273 11.64 3.77 -35.35
N ALA A 274 10.36 3.66 -35.02
CA ALA A 274 9.37 2.85 -35.70
C ALA A 274 8.62 3.59 -36.82
N ASN A 275 8.98 4.85 -37.11
CA ASN A 275 8.25 5.73 -38.04
C ASN A 275 6.74 5.87 -37.69
N LEU A 276 6.44 5.93 -36.39
CA LEU A 276 5.11 6.17 -35.83
C LEU A 276 4.99 7.62 -35.40
N GLN A 277 3.80 8.19 -35.54
CA GLN A 277 3.50 9.52 -35.04
C GLN A 277 3.19 9.44 -33.54
N ALA A 278 4.01 10.09 -32.71
CA ALA A 278 3.72 10.25 -31.29
C ALA A 278 2.49 11.16 -31.12
N VAL A 279 1.56 10.77 -30.24
CA VAL A 279 0.36 11.55 -29.92
C VAL A 279 0.56 12.35 -28.64
N ALA A 280 -0.23 13.43 -28.50
CA ALA A 280 -0.29 14.15 -27.23
C ALA A 280 -0.95 13.26 -26.16
N ILE A 281 -0.33 13.16 -24.98
CA ILE A 281 -0.81 12.31 -23.89
C ILE A 281 -1.27 13.21 -22.74
N GLN A 282 -2.47 12.93 -22.25
CA GLN A 282 -3.02 13.51 -21.04
C GLN A 282 -2.77 12.54 -19.87
N PRO A 283 -1.99 12.92 -18.84
CA PRO A 283 -1.75 12.06 -17.69
C PRO A 283 -3.01 11.86 -16.83
N ALA A 284 -3.04 10.75 -16.09
CA ALA A 284 -4.07 10.53 -15.07
C ALA A 284 -3.94 11.52 -13.89
N PRO A 285 -5.03 11.82 -13.17
CA PRO A 285 -4.96 12.52 -11.89
C PRO A 285 -4.17 11.72 -10.84
N ALA A 286 -3.57 12.42 -9.86
CA ALA A 286 -2.95 11.79 -8.71
C ALA A 286 -4.01 11.41 -7.66
N TYR A 287 -4.45 10.15 -7.67
CA TYR A 287 -5.33 9.60 -6.63
C TYR A 287 -4.54 9.32 -5.35
N LEU A 288 -5.17 9.43 -4.18
CA LEU A 288 -4.52 9.31 -2.86
C LEU A 288 -5.02 8.07 -2.08
N CYS A 289 -4.13 7.47 -1.30
CA CYS A 289 -4.42 6.37 -0.39
C CYS A 289 -5.23 6.83 0.83
N ARG A 290 -5.93 5.88 1.45
CA ARG A 290 -6.58 6.08 2.75
C ARG A 290 -5.55 6.32 3.85
N VAL A 291 -5.90 7.16 4.81
CA VAL A 291 -5.06 7.52 5.95
C VAL A 291 -5.42 6.66 7.16
N VAL A 292 -4.53 5.78 7.59
CA VAL A 292 -4.74 4.92 8.77
C VAL A 292 -3.92 5.34 9.98
N SER A 293 -2.83 6.08 9.76
CA SER A 293 -1.88 6.49 10.81
C SER A 293 -1.65 8.00 10.83
N MET A 294 -1.11 8.47 11.95
CA MET A 294 -0.63 9.85 12.14
C MET A 294 0.64 9.85 12.97
N MET A 295 1.43 10.91 12.81
CA MET A 295 2.59 11.20 13.65
C MET A 295 2.17 12.14 14.76
N VAL A 296 2.40 11.73 16.01
CA VAL A 296 2.08 12.48 17.23
C VAL A 296 3.30 12.46 18.12
N ASP A 297 3.84 13.64 18.44
CA ASP A 297 5.02 13.78 19.31
C ASP A 297 6.21 12.88 18.89
N GLY A 298 6.51 12.88 17.59
CA GLY A 298 7.59 12.08 17.00
C GLY A 298 7.32 10.57 16.91
N LYS A 299 6.15 10.09 17.36
CA LYS A 299 5.76 8.68 17.33
C LYS A 299 4.68 8.43 16.31
N GLU A 300 4.78 7.31 15.62
CA GLU A 300 3.74 6.90 14.69
C GLU A 300 2.69 6.06 15.40
N VAL A 301 1.43 6.49 15.31
CA VAL A 301 0.28 5.80 15.87
C VAL A 301 -0.72 5.50 14.76
N SER A 302 -1.37 4.33 14.82
CA SER A 302 -2.28 3.89 13.78
C SER A 302 -3.61 3.39 14.34
N ARG A 303 -4.65 3.56 13.52
CA ARG A 303 -5.87 2.77 13.65
C ARG A 303 -5.52 1.29 13.53
N PHE A 304 -6.40 0.47 14.10
CA PHE A 304 -6.28 -0.97 14.21
C PHE A 304 -5.16 -1.44 15.15
N LEU A 305 -4.32 -0.57 15.71
CA LEU A 305 -3.37 -1.02 16.72
C LEU A 305 -4.10 -1.57 17.94
N PRO A 306 -3.59 -2.64 18.57
CA PRO A 306 -3.98 -3.00 19.91
C PRO A 306 -3.89 -1.79 20.85
N ILE A 307 -4.90 -1.53 21.67
CA ILE A 307 -4.92 -0.36 22.56
C ILE A 307 -3.75 -0.39 23.54
N GLY A 308 -3.32 -1.59 23.96
CA GLY A 308 -2.11 -1.78 24.76
C GLY A 308 -0.84 -1.29 24.06
N ASP A 309 -0.72 -1.52 22.76
CA ASP A 309 0.42 -1.08 21.95
C ASP A 309 0.43 0.45 21.81
N LEU A 310 -0.75 1.07 21.63
CA LEU A 310 -0.88 2.53 21.63
C LEU A 310 -0.52 3.13 23.01
N VAL A 311 -1.01 2.54 24.10
CA VAL A 311 -0.68 2.97 25.46
C VAL A 311 0.82 2.80 25.75
N ALA A 312 1.44 1.72 25.28
CA ALA A 312 2.89 1.54 25.41
C ALA A 312 3.67 2.62 24.62
N ALA A 313 3.21 2.98 23.42
CA ALA A 313 3.84 4.02 22.61
C ALA A 313 3.66 5.41 23.23
N MET A 314 2.45 5.77 23.65
CA MET A 314 2.11 7.14 24.10
C MET A 314 2.30 7.36 25.60
N GLY A 315 2.49 6.29 26.37
CA GLY A 315 2.46 6.31 27.82
C GLY A 315 1.04 6.14 28.38
N LYS A 316 0.93 6.14 29.71
CA LYS A 316 -0.35 5.99 30.40
C LYS A 316 -1.29 7.14 30.00
N ALA A 317 -2.51 6.80 29.61
CA ALA A 317 -3.55 7.77 29.33
C ALA A 317 -3.93 8.56 30.60
N ASP A 318 -4.22 9.85 30.43
CA ASP A 318 -4.70 10.72 31.50
C ASP A 318 -6.09 10.24 31.98
N ILE A 319 -6.95 9.90 31.01
CA ILE A 319 -8.33 9.50 31.24
C ILE A 319 -8.72 8.36 30.30
N ARG A 320 -9.48 7.40 30.83
CA ARG A 320 -10.25 6.41 30.08
C ARG A 320 -11.73 6.57 30.44
N LEU A 321 -12.57 6.85 29.45
CA LEU A 321 -14.02 6.99 29.63
C LEU A 321 -14.74 5.89 28.87
N LYS A 322 -15.72 5.25 29.53
CA LYS A 322 -16.72 4.45 28.84
C LYS A 322 -17.65 5.39 28.07
N PHE A 323 -17.95 5.08 26.82
CA PHE A 323 -18.76 5.98 25.99
C PHE A 323 -20.23 6.04 26.46
N ASP A 324 -20.92 4.91 26.44
CA ASP A 324 -22.33 4.77 26.83
C ASP A 324 -22.58 3.31 27.22
N ASP A 325 -23.57 3.04 28.07
CA ASP A 325 -23.93 1.68 28.47
C ASP A 325 -24.44 0.82 27.31
N ARG A 326 -24.97 1.45 26.24
CA ARG A 326 -25.35 0.81 24.97
C ARG A 326 -24.16 0.31 24.16
N TYR A 327 -22.98 0.90 24.36
CA TYR A 327 -21.75 0.54 23.68
C TYR A 327 -20.68 0.19 24.71
N PRO A 328 -20.86 -0.92 25.47
CA PRO A 328 -20.04 -1.20 26.64
C PRO A 328 -18.56 -1.43 26.32
N ASN A 329 -18.27 -1.77 25.07
CA ASN A 329 -16.93 -2.04 24.56
C ASN A 329 -16.23 -0.79 24.00
N LEU A 330 -16.97 0.31 23.80
CA LEU A 330 -16.43 1.55 23.25
C LEU A 330 -15.85 2.42 24.37
N ASN A 331 -14.57 2.71 24.25
CA ASN A 331 -13.84 3.53 25.21
C ASN A 331 -13.21 4.72 24.50
N GLU A 332 -13.30 5.89 25.14
CA GLU A 332 -12.49 7.07 24.78
C GLU A 332 -11.26 7.12 25.68
N TRP A 333 -10.10 7.37 25.06
CA TRP A 333 -8.83 7.54 25.75
C TRP A 333 -8.28 8.92 25.45
N ARG A 334 -7.70 9.57 26.45
CA ARG A 334 -7.15 10.92 26.34
C ARG A 334 -5.74 10.97 26.89
N TRP A 335 -4.86 11.65 26.15
CA TRP A 335 -3.51 12.00 26.55
C TRP A 335 -3.32 13.51 26.39
N GLN A 336 -2.32 14.03 27.11
CA GLN A 336 -1.89 15.43 27.03
C GLN A 336 -3.07 16.40 27.23
N GLY A 337 -3.89 16.14 28.27
CA GLY A 337 -5.06 16.96 28.57
C GLY A 337 -6.18 16.88 27.52
N GLY A 338 -6.22 15.80 26.74
CA GLY A 338 -7.21 15.60 25.66
C GLY A 338 -6.83 16.24 24.33
N GLN A 339 -5.59 16.70 24.18
CA GLN A 339 -5.06 17.17 22.90
C GLN A 339 -4.75 16.02 21.93
N PHE A 340 -4.55 14.80 22.46
CA PHE A 340 -4.55 13.57 21.68
C PHE A 340 -5.59 12.61 22.26
N THR A 341 -6.49 12.11 21.42
CA THR A 341 -7.54 11.19 21.83
C THR A 341 -7.68 10.02 20.88
N CYS A 342 -8.20 8.90 21.40
CA CYS A 342 -8.60 7.79 20.56
C CYS A 342 -9.91 7.18 21.03
N PHE A 343 -10.61 6.53 20.10
CA PHE A 343 -11.70 5.61 20.42
C PHE A 343 -11.22 4.19 20.17
N SER A 344 -11.56 3.28 21.08
CA SER A 344 -11.24 1.85 20.93
C SER A 344 -12.44 0.96 21.20
N GLU A 345 -12.52 -0.18 20.52
CA GLU A 345 -13.49 -1.24 20.78
C GLU A 345 -12.80 -2.46 21.44
N ASP A 346 -13.47 -3.14 22.38
CA ASP A 346 -13.04 -4.37 23.07
C ASP A 346 -13.33 -5.64 22.22
N PRO A 347 -12.37 -6.57 21.99
CA PRO A 347 -10.99 -6.58 22.48
C PRO A 347 -10.00 -5.84 21.59
N SER A 348 -9.88 -4.57 21.99
CA SER A 348 -8.67 -3.77 22.12
C SER A 348 -8.14 -3.15 20.85
N PHE A 349 -8.95 -2.66 19.91
CA PHE A 349 -8.39 -1.96 18.74
C PHE A 349 -8.76 -0.50 18.67
N VAL A 350 -7.79 0.31 18.23
CA VAL A 350 -8.00 1.73 17.96
C VAL A 350 -8.88 1.88 16.71
N MET A 351 -10.07 2.48 16.89
CA MET A 351 -11.03 2.75 15.83
C MET A 351 -10.85 4.15 15.25
N ARG A 352 -10.54 5.12 16.09
CA ARG A 352 -10.35 6.53 15.71
C ARG A 352 -9.16 7.11 16.42
N LEU A 353 -8.38 7.92 15.72
CA LEU A 353 -7.32 8.74 16.28
C LEU A 353 -7.62 10.21 15.99
N THR A 354 -7.46 11.08 16.98
CA THR A 354 -7.66 12.51 16.82
C THR A 354 -6.52 13.26 17.53
N SER A 355 -5.90 14.22 16.85
CA SER A 355 -4.87 15.08 17.43
C SER A 355 -5.17 16.55 17.15
N TYR A 356 -5.05 17.38 18.19
CA TYR A 356 -5.07 18.84 18.18
C TYR A 356 -3.68 19.42 18.47
N LEU A 357 -2.68 18.56 18.68
CA LEU A 357 -1.33 18.97 19.05
C LEU A 357 -0.61 19.61 17.86
N PRO A 358 -0.15 20.87 17.97
CA PRO A 358 0.66 21.50 16.94
C PRO A 358 1.85 20.63 16.54
N GLY A 359 2.08 20.50 15.23
CA GLY A 359 3.15 19.66 14.69
C GLY A 359 2.77 18.19 14.51
N SER A 360 1.62 17.71 15.03
CA SER A 360 1.08 16.41 14.63
C SER A 360 0.70 16.42 13.15
N TYR A 361 0.93 15.33 12.42
CA TYR A 361 0.65 15.30 10.98
C TYR A 361 0.20 13.93 10.48
N VAL A 362 -0.56 13.94 9.38
CA VAL A 362 -0.80 12.77 8.52
C VAL A 362 0.03 12.87 7.26
N VAL A 363 0.42 11.72 6.73
CA VAL A 363 1.04 11.61 5.40
C VAL A 363 0.00 11.11 4.42
N LEU A 364 -0.24 11.86 3.35
CA LEU A 364 -1.03 11.44 2.22
C LEU A 364 -0.09 10.92 1.13
N ARG A 365 -0.29 9.66 0.76
CA ARG A 365 0.45 8.99 -0.30
C ARG A 365 -0.42 8.86 -1.53
N THR A 366 0.16 8.89 -2.71
CA THR A 366 -0.56 8.56 -3.94
C THR A 366 -0.82 7.06 -4.03
N VAL A 367 -1.92 6.71 -4.71
CA VAL A 367 -2.19 5.34 -5.20
C VAL A 367 -1.12 4.96 -6.22
N ASP A 368 -0.70 5.90 -7.06
CA ASP A 368 0.47 5.67 -7.91
C ASP A 368 1.72 5.42 -7.07
N GLU A 369 2.39 4.37 -7.47
CA GLU A 369 3.41 3.65 -6.74
C GLU A 369 4.82 4.20 -6.96
N GLY A 370 5.07 4.77 -8.14
CA GLY A 370 6.35 5.40 -8.49
C GLY A 370 6.47 6.86 -8.04
N THR A 371 5.39 7.44 -7.51
CA THR A 371 5.43 8.78 -6.92
C THR A 371 6.16 8.76 -5.57
N ARG A 372 7.22 9.58 -5.47
CA ARG A 372 8.07 9.69 -4.27
C ARG A 372 7.74 10.88 -3.36
N THR A 373 6.69 11.64 -3.67
CA THR A 373 6.35 12.84 -2.91
C THR A 373 5.26 12.52 -1.88
N ASP A 374 5.66 12.50 -0.61
CA ASP A 374 4.73 12.51 0.51
C ASP A 374 4.08 13.90 0.63
N LEU A 375 2.76 13.96 0.55
CA LEU A 375 2.01 15.15 0.91
C LEU A 375 1.68 15.10 2.41
N ARG A 376 1.64 16.25 3.10
CA ARG A 376 1.40 16.30 4.54
C ARG A 376 0.31 17.30 4.89
N ILE A 377 -0.52 16.90 5.85
CA ILE A 377 -1.42 17.82 6.55
C ILE A 377 -0.99 17.85 8.01
N THR A 378 -0.62 19.03 8.47
CA THR A 378 -0.02 19.25 9.79
C THR A 378 -0.91 20.16 10.62
N VAL A 379 -1.17 19.79 11.87
CA VAL A 379 -1.84 20.66 12.83
C VAL A 379 -1.00 21.91 13.07
N GLY A 380 -1.59 23.07 12.82
CA GLY A 380 -0.97 24.38 12.89
C GLY A 380 -0.66 25.01 11.53
N MET A 381 -0.74 24.27 10.41
CA MET A 381 -0.58 24.87 9.07
C MET A 381 -1.74 25.80 8.73
N SER A 382 -1.50 26.79 7.88
CA SER A 382 -2.54 27.72 7.42
C SER A 382 -3.55 27.02 6.49
N GLU A 383 -4.77 27.56 6.43
CA GLU A 383 -5.79 27.08 5.49
C GLU A 383 -5.34 27.18 4.02
N ASP A 384 -4.55 28.19 3.67
CA ASP A 384 -3.97 28.35 2.33
C ASP A 384 -2.96 27.24 2.01
N GLU A 385 -2.10 26.85 2.96
CA GLU A 385 -1.18 25.72 2.77
C GLU A 385 -1.94 24.40 2.67
N PHE A 386 -3.00 24.23 3.46
CA PHE A 386 -3.88 23.07 3.38
C PHE A 386 -4.55 22.97 2.00
N GLY A 387 -5.03 24.10 1.45
CA GLY A 387 -5.65 24.19 0.14
C GLY A 387 -4.74 23.81 -1.04
N LYS A 388 -3.41 23.84 -0.84
CA LYS A 388 -2.42 23.36 -1.82
C LYS A 388 -2.27 21.83 -1.80
N VAL A 389 -2.67 21.18 -0.71
CA VAL A 389 -2.56 19.73 -0.52
C VAL A 389 -3.88 19.03 -0.85
N LEU A 390 -5.00 19.51 -0.30
CA LEU A 390 -6.35 19.02 -0.60
C LEU A 390 -7.27 20.19 -0.90
N ASN A 391 -8.19 19.99 -1.84
CA ASN A 391 -9.24 20.97 -2.11
C ASN A 391 -10.19 21.06 -0.89
N PRO A 392 -10.31 22.21 -0.22
CA PRO A 392 -11.20 22.37 0.94
C PRO A 392 -12.67 22.11 0.59
N LYS A 393 -13.08 22.38 -0.66
CA LYS A 393 -14.45 22.13 -1.15
C LYS A 393 -14.77 20.66 -1.36
N GLY A 394 -13.77 19.79 -1.33
CA GLY A 394 -13.96 18.33 -1.43
C GLY A 394 -14.29 17.67 -0.09
N GLY A 395 -14.23 18.42 1.02
CA GLY A 395 -14.58 17.92 2.35
C GLY A 395 -16.07 18.09 2.63
N LEU A 396 -16.67 17.08 3.27
CA LEU A 396 -18.04 17.09 3.76
C LEU A 396 -18.05 17.57 5.22
N ALA A 397 -18.93 18.51 5.55
CA ALA A 397 -19.10 18.94 6.93
C ALA A 397 -19.67 17.80 7.78
N LYS A 398 -18.94 17.38 8.81
CA LYS A 398 -19.34 16.30 9.73
C LYS A 398 -19.14 16.71 11.19
N PRO A 399 -20.19 16.60 12.04
CA PRO A 399 -20.03 16.85 13.46
C PRO A 399 -19.31 15.67 14.13
N LEU A 400 -18.25 15.94 14.89
CA LEU A 400 -17.54 14.93 15.68
C LEU A 400 -17.59 15.27 17.17
N ALA A 401 -17.88 14.26 17.98
CA ALA A 401 -17.92 14.39 19.43
C ALA A 401 -16.53 14.56 20.04
N LYS A 402 -16.40 15.50 20.99
CA LYS A 402 -15.24 15.76 21.84
C LYS A 402 -15.71 16.23 23.22
N GLY A 403 -15.37 15.50 24.28
CA GLY A 403 -15.64 15.98 25.64
C GLY A 403 -17.12 16.26 25.96
N GLY A 404 -18.06 15.60 25.27
CA GLY A 404 -19.50 15.87 25.40
C GLY A 404 -20.02 17.03 24.56
N GLN A 405 -19.18 17.67 23.74
CA GLN A 405 -19.55 18.69 22.75
C GLN A 405 -19.36 18.14 21.32
N THR A 406 -19.90 18.86 20.34
CA THR A 406 -19.70 18.59 18.91
C THR A 406 -18.85 19.69 18.29
N GLU A 407 -17.89 19.30 17.46
CA GLU A 407 -17.12 20.18 16.59
C GLU A 407 -17.44 19.86 15.14
N ASP A 408 -17.48 20.86 14.25
CA ASP A 408 -17.71 20.66 12.82
C ASP A 408 -16.39 20.47 12.07
N TRP A 409 -16.23 19.31 11.44
CA TRP A 409 -15.01 18.92 10.73
C TRP A 409 -15.25 18.87 9.23
N LEU A 410 -14.23 19.16 8.44
CA LEU A 410 -14.19 18.84 7.01
C LEU A 410 -13.72 17.39 6.86
N TYR A 411 -14.59 16.52 6.36
CA TYR A 411 -14.33 15.10 6.25
C TYR A 411 -14.17 14.66 4.79
N TYR A 412 -13.14 13.85 4.53
CA TYR A 412 -12.82 13.29 3.23
C TYR A 412 -13.05 11.77 3.27
N PRO A 413 -14.24 11.25 2.91
CA PRO A 413 -14.59 9.84 3.07
C PRO A 413 -13.62 8.90 2.35
N GLY A 414 -13.22 9.25 1.12
CA GLY A 414 -12.27 8.47 0.33
C GLY A 414 -10.89 8.33 0.99
N LEU A 415 -10.50 9.30 1.84
CA LEU A 415 -9.24 9.29 2.58
C LEU A 415 -9.38 8.79 4.02
N GLN A 416 -10.60 8.66 4.54
CA GLN A 416 -10.89 8.41 5.95
C GLN A 416 -10.22 9.43 6.89
N LEU A 417 -10.19 10.68 6.44
CA LEU A 417 -9.50 11.80 7.09
C LEU A 417 -10.49 12.92 7.37
N GLY A 418 -10.50 13.39 8.61
CA GLY A 418 -11.13 14.65 8.99
C GLY A 418 -10.08 15.71 9.32
N VAL A 419 -10.37 16.96 8.93
CA VAL A 419 -9.56 18.14 9.19
C VAL A 419 -10.45 19.19 9.86
N LEU A 420 -10.04 19.68 11.02
CA LEU A 420 -10.70 20.78 11.70
C LEU A 420 -10.01 22.09 11.30
N ILE A 421 -10.75 22.99 10.67
CA ILE A 421 -10.29 24.36 10.39
C ILE A 421 -10.86 25.29 11.45
N LYS A 422 -9.99 26.04 12.13
CA LYS A 422 -10.38 27.06 13.08
C LYS A 422 -9.40 28.23 13.00
N ASP A 423 -9.93 29.44 13.02
CA ASP A 423 -9.14 30.68 12.99
C ASP A 423 -8.14 30.71 11.80
N GLY A 424 -8.57 30.23 10.64
CA GLY A 424 -7.77 30.18 9.40
C GLY A 424 -6.62 29.17 9.40
N LYS A 425 -6.64 28.18 10.30
CA LYS A 425 -5.60 27.15 10.44
C LYS A 425 -6.19 25.76 10.61
N VAL A 426 -5.40 24.74 10.26
CA VAL A 426 -5.67 23.35 10.66
C VAL A 426 -5.48 23.24 12.17
N ALA A 427 -6.59 23.21 12.92
CA ALA A 427 -6.60 23.13 14.38
C ALA A 427 -6.66 21.68 14.89
N GLY A 428 -6.96 20.72 14.02
CA GLY A 428 -6.97 19.31 14.37
C GLY A 428 -7.03 18.41 13.15
N ILE A 429 -6.56 17.17 13.34
CA ILE A 429 -6.62 16.08 12.36
C ILE A 429 -7.21 14.85 13.02
N THR A 430 -8.01 14.08 12.28
CA THR A 430 -8.57 12.82 12.77
C THR A 430 -8.58 11.77 11.67
N THR A 431 -8.24 10.53 12.01
CA THR A 431 -8.44 9.38 11.12
C THR A 431 -9.61 8.58 11.67
N THR A 432 -10.65 8.38 10.86
CA THR A 432 -11.90 7.77 11.34
C THR A 432 -12.57 6.94 10.26
N PRO A 433 -13.20 5.81 10.59
CA PRO A 433 -14.12 5.13 9.70
C PRO A 433 -15.48 5.84 9.81
N VAL A 434 -15.60 7.05 9.27
CA VAL A 434 -16.94 7.61 9.01
C VAL A 434 -17.25 7.24 7.56
N GLN A 435 -18.23 6.37 7.35
CA GLN A 435 -18.87 6.23 6.05
C GLN A 435 -20.13 7.08 6.07
N ASP A 436 -20.42 7.71 4.94
CA ASP A 436 -21.75 8.20 4.68
C ASP A 436 -22.66 7.01 4.43
N ASP A 437 -23.84 6.99 5.06
CA ASP A 437 -24.88 5.99 4.86
C ASP A 437 -25.56 6.11 3.47
N GLU A 438 -24.99 6.87 2.53
CA GLU A 438 -25.62 7.24 1.24
C GLU A 438 -24.99 6.61 -0.02
N ASP A 439 -24.13 5.60 0.06
CA ASP A 439 -23.67 4.82 -1.11
C ASP A 439 -23.81 3.30 -0.97
#